data_AF-A0A7J0AIC6-F1
#
_entry.id   AF-A0A7J0AIC6-F1
#
_cell.length_a   1.000
_cell.length_b   1.000
_cell.length_c   1.000
_cell.angle_alpha   90.00
_cell.angle_beta   90.00
_cell.angle_gamma   90.00
#
_symmetry.space_group_name_H-M   'P 1'
#
loop_
_entity.id
_entity.type
_entity.pdbx_description
1 polymer ?
#
loop_
_entity_poly.entity_id
_entity_poly.type
_entity_poly.pdbx_seq_one_letter_code
_entity_poly.pdbx_strand_id
1 'polypeptide(L)'
;MMVIPSPQPIRRPYAETDFADGRQVAALAHMLTAEYSAASADGSPSALARISKEAAIWLAECERTLPTTAPRHLIDIAAYFDIIHRIVRHRPAPEQAIANAHERVIEAYLAGDKSILETDVMRIIGDAMARDIRHVQPAKLSWYVRTQERWLRESRQDATFPDISRAEALLRAAILLRANLFALTSSQQEYKAELAATHAPALLHTAGLDSGTLRALLAFARAAWPAHLSTETLDAAEARILSALSTADDLLPLDRAAYVLDRALRS
;
A
#
# COMPACT_ATOMS: atom_id res chain seq x y z
N MET A 1 -15.79 -24.61 -13.32
CA MET A 1 -14.32 -24.66 -13.23
C MET A 1 -13.80 -23.67 -14.26
N MET A 2 -13.62 -22.41 -13.87
CA MET A 2 -13.00 -21.40 -14.75
C MET A 2 -11.53 -21.77 -14.86
N VAL A 3 -11.08 -22.07 -16.07
CA VAL A 3 -9.65 -22.16 -16.37
C VAL A 3 -9.17 -20.72 -16.43
N ILE A 4 -8.54 -20.24 -15.36
CA ILE A 4 -7.74 -19.01 -15.43
C ILE A 4 -6.61 -19.37 -16.43
N PRO A 5 -6.55 -18.74 -17.62
CA PRO A 5 -5.49 -19.04 -18.56
C PRO A 5 -4.17 -18.72 -17.86
N SER A 6 -3.28 -19.72 -17.74
CA SER A 6 -1.94 -19.50 -17.18
C SER A 6 -1.30 -18.34 -17.95
N PRO A 7 -1.03 -17.19 -17.31
CA PRO A 7 -0.44 -16.05 -17.99
C PRO A 7 0.87 -16.51 -18.59
N GLN A 8 1.11 -16.24 -19.88
CA GLN A 8 2.45 -16.42 -20.41
C GLN A 8 3.41 -15.57 -19.56
N PRO A 9 4.58 -16.12 -19.16
CA PRO A 9 5.47 -15.42 -18.26
C PRO A 9 5.89 -14.10 -18.90
N ILE A 10 5.49 -12.99 -18.29
CA ILE A 10 5.92 -11.68 -18.75
C ILE A 10 7.42 -11.60 -18.47
N ARG A 11 8.21 -11.30 -19.51
CA ARG A 11 9.65 -11.18 -19.38
C ARG A 11 9.97 -10.09 -18.35
N ARG A 12 10.58 -10.48 -17.23
CA ARG A 12 11.05 -9.54 -16.20
C ARG A 12 12.45 -9.04 -16.59
N PRO A 13 12.63 -7.73 -16.85
CA PRO A 13 13.90 -7.22 -17.31
C PRO A 13 14.80 -6.88 -16.10
N TYR A 14 15.13 -7.88 -15.27
CA TYR A 14 15.98 -7.68 -14.10
C TYR A 14 17.31 -6.99 -14.44
N ALA A 15 17.87 -7.27 -15.62
CA ALA A 15 19.09 -6.66 -16.12
C ALA A 15 18.96 -5.17 -16.48
N GLU A 16 17.73 -4.69 -16.71
CA GLU A 16 17.43 -3.30 -17.08
C GLU A 16 16.74 -2.55 -15.93
N THR A 17 16.48 -3.24 -14.82
CA THR A 17 15.82 -2.66 -13.65
C THR A 17 16.82 -1.86 -12.84
N ASP A 18 16.54 -0.58 -12.63
CA ASP A 18 17.27 0.21 -11.66
C ASP A 18 16.77 -0.13 -10.24
N PHE A 19 17.55 -0.93 -9.51
CA PHE A 19 17.25 -1.29 -8.12
C PHE A 19 17.44 -0.13 -7.13
N ALA A 20 17.91 1.04 -7.59
CA ALA A 20 17.83 2.27 -6.82
C ALA A 20 16.47 2.97 -6.98
N ASP A 21 15.67 2.68 -8.02
CA ASP A 21 14.34 3.26 -8.22
C ASP A 21 13.23 2.42 -7.55
N GLY A 22 12.67 2.93 -6.46
CA GLY A 22 11.63 2.24 -5.68
C GLY A 22 10.40 1.89 -6.51
N ARG A 23 10.07 2.69 -7.55
CA ARG A 23 8.91 2.41 -8.41
C ARG A 23 9.11 1.17 -9.27
N GLN A 24 10.30 1.03 -9.86
CA GLN A 24 10.64 -0.16 -10.67
C GLN A 24 10.73 -1.41 -9.79
N VAL A 25 11.37 -1.27 -8.62
CA VAL A 25 11.52 -2.36 -7.66
C VAL A 25 10.16 -2.84 -7.15
N ALA A 26 9.25 -1.92 -6.81
CA ALA A 26 7.90 -2.26 -6.38
C ALA A 26 7.04 -2.88 -7.50
N ALA A 27 7.13 -2.38 -8.73
CA ALA A 27 6.40 -2.96 -9.86
C ALA A 27 6.79 -4.42 -10.13
N LEU A 28 8.09 -4.74 -10.03
CA LEU A 28 8.56 -6.13 -10.10
C LEU A 28 8.02 -6.98 -8.95
N ALA A 29 8.10 -6.45 -7.72
CA ALA A 29 7.64 -7.15 -6.54
C ALA A 29 6.14 -7.44 -6.59
N HIS A 30 5.36 -6.46 -7.04
CA HIS A 30 3.93 -6.59 -7.25
C HIS A 30 3.62 -7.72 -8.24
N MET A 31 4.27 -7.71 -9.41
CA MET A 31 4.10 -8.78 -10.40
C MET A 31 4.51 -10.17 -9.86
N LEU A 32 5.60 -10.26 -9.09
CA LEU A 32 6.01 -11.51 -8.44
C LEU A 32 4.95 -12.02 -7.46
N THR A 33 4.41 -11.13 -6.62
CA THR A 33 3.36 -11.49 -5.65
C THR A 33 2.05 -11.90 -6.31
N ALA A 34 1.67 -11.23 -7.42
CA ALA A 34 0.47 -11.54 -8.16
C ALA A 34 0.59 -12.88 -8.89
N GLU A 35 1.71 -13.14 -9.57
CA GLU A 35 1.97 -14.45 -10.19
C GLU A 35 2.05 -15.57 -9.16
N TYR A 36 2.66 -15.33 -8.00
CA TYR A 36 2.75 -16.34 -6.94
C TYR A 36 1.36 -16.72 -6.44
N SER A 37 0.50 -15.72 -6.21
CA SER A 37 -0.89 -15.93 -5.79
C SER A 37 -1.69 -16.72 -6.83
N ALA A 38 -1.55 -16.37 -8.11
CA ALA A 38 -2.19 -17.10 -9.21
C ALA A 38 -1.70 -18.55 -9.32
N ALA A 39 -0.38 -18.77 -9.31
CA ALA A 39 0.21 -20.10 -9.35
C ALA A 39 -0.19 -20.96 -8.14
N SER A 40 -0.35 -20.34 -6.98
CA SER A 40 -0.84 -21.02 -5.78
C SER A 40 -2.31 -21.41 -5.89
N ALA A 41 -3.16 -20.54 -6.45
CA ALA A 41 -4.56 -20.84 -6.70
C ALA A 41 -4.74 -21.97 -7.73
N ASP A 42 -3.90 -21.97 -8.77
CA ASP A 42 -3.85 -23.00 -9.82
C ASP A 42 -3.19 -24.32 -9.34
N GLY A 43 -2.54 -24.31 -8.17
CA GLY A 43 -1.83 -25.47 -7.64
C GLY A 43 -0.62 -25.91 -8.47
N SER A 44 0.05 -24.98 -9.17
CA SER A 44 1.14 -25.27 -10.13
C SER A 44 2.53 -25.23 -9.48
N PRO A 45 3.16 -26.37 -9.13
CA PRO A 45 4.41 -26.38 -8.38
C PRO A 45 5.60 -25.87 -9.20
N SER A 46 5.59 -26.11 -10.51
CA SER A 46 6.64 -25.63 -11.42
C SER A 46 6.62 -24.11 -11.58
N ALA A 47 5.42 -23.51 -11.64
CA ALA A 47 5.27 -22.07 -11.67
C ALA A 47 5.75 -21.44 -10.35
N LEU A 48 5.33 -22.00 -9.20
CA LEU A 48 5.79 -21.56 -7.88
C LEU A 48 7.31 -21.62 -7.76
N ALA A 49 7.95 -22.72 -8.16
CA ALA A 49 9.41 -22.86 -8.12
C ALA A 49 10.13 -21.81 -8.99
N ARG A 50 9.62 -21.54 -10.19
CA ARG A 50 10.15 -20.49 -11.08
C ARG A 50 10.03 -19.10 -10.43
N ILE A 51 8.85 -18.77 -9.91
CA ILE A 51 8.58 -17.46 -9.29
C ILE A 51 9.44 -17.27 -8.04
N SER A 52 9.57 -18.29 -7.20
CA SER A 52 10.46 -18.24 -6.01
C SER A 52 11.92 -18.01 -6.40
N LYS A 53 12.40 -18.57 -7.51
CA LYS A 53 13.76 -18.30 -8.01
C LYS A 53 13.94 -16.85 -8.44
N GLU A 54 12.94 -16.27 -9.12
CA GLU A 54 12.98 -14.88 -9.55
C GLU A 54 12.83 -13.91 -8.36
N ALA A 55 11.95 -14.23 -7.41
CA ALA A 55 11.80 -13.51 -6.14
C ALA A 55 13.08 -13.54 -5.29
N ALA A 56 13.86 -14.61 -5.36
CA ALA A 56 15.15 -14.70 -4.68
C ALA A 56 16.18 -13.72 -5.26
N ILE A 57 16.16 -13.48 -6.58
CA ILE A 57 17.01 -12.47 -7.23
C ILE A 57 16.60 -11.08 -6.76
N TRP A 58 15.30 -10.78 -6.80
CA TRP A 58 14.78 -9.50 -6.30
C TRP A 58 15.18 -9.24 -4.84
N LEU A 59 15.05 -10.27 -3.99
CA LEU A 59 15.36 -10.15 -2.57
C LEU A 59 16.85 -9.89 -2.34
N ALA A 60 17.74 -10.63 -3.04
CA ALA A 60 19.18 -10.45 -2.92
C ALA A 60 19.63 -9.05 -3.37
N GLU A 61 19.04 -8.53 -4.46
CA GLU A 61 19.34 -7.17 -4.90
C GLU A 61 18.83 -6.11 -3.92
N CYS A 62 17.63 -6.28 -3.36
CA CYS A 62 17.12 -5.36 -2.34
C CYS A 62 17.98 -5.40 -1.07
N GLU A 63 18.36 -6.58 -0.57
CA GLU A 63 19.25 -6.71 0.59
C GLU A 63 20.59 -5.99 0.36
N ARG A 64 21.11 -6.04 -0.87
CA ARG A 64 22.34 -5.36 -1.27
C ARG A 64 22.18 -3.84 -1.34
N THR A 65 21.07 -3.32 -1.88
CA THR A 65 20.90 -1.88 -2.14
C THR A 65 20.25 -1.11 -1.00
N LEU A 66 19.44 -1.78 -0.16
CA LEU A 66 18.70 -1.18 0.96
C LEU A 66 19.53 -0.20 1.80
N PRO A 67 20.78 -0.50 2.20
CA PRO A 67 21.59 0.42 3.00
C PRO A 67 21.85 1.77 2.32
N THR A 68 21.93 1.81 0.99
CA THR A 68 22.27 2.99 0.19
C THR A 68 21.07 3.63 -0.52
N THR A 69 19.93 2.93 -0.59
CA THR A 69 18.72 3.42 -1.24
C THR A 69 18.20 4.69 -0.57
N ALA A 70 17.83 5.71 -1.35
CA ALA A 70 17.31 6.96 -0.82
C ALA A 70 15.97 6.77 -0.07
N PRO A 71 15.72 7.49 1.04
CA PRO A 71 14.56 7.27 1.91
C PRO A 71 13.21 7.17 1.20
N ARG A 72 12.89 8.05 0.25
CA ARG A 72 11.60 8.01 -0.47
C ARG A 72 11.33 6.65 -1.14
N HIS A 73 12.37 5.98 -1.61
CA HIS A 73 12.26 4.70 -2.33
C HIS A 73 12.08 3.53 -1.36
N LEU A 74 12.50 3.68 -0.10
CA LEU A 74 12.38 2.63 0.91
C LEU A 74 10.92 2.31 1.23
N ILE A 75 10.01 3.27 1.08
CA ILE A 75 8.56 3.10 1.30
C ILE A 75 8.02 2.03 0.33
N ASP A 76 8.36 2.17 -0.94
CA ASP A 76 7.93 1.28 -2.03
C ASP A 76 8.51 -0.13 -1.83
N ILE A 77 9.79 -0.22 -1.48
CA ILE A 77 10.49 -1.51 -1.30
C ILE A 77 9.99 -2.24 -0.04
N ALA A 78 9.85 -1.53 1.07
CA ALA A 78 9.41 -2.11 2.34
C ALA A 78 7.99 -2.69 2.26
N ALA A 79 7.12 -2.15 1.40
CA ALA A 79 5.77 -2.65 1.20
C ALA A 79 5.72 -4.12 0.73
N TYR A 80 6.73 -4.58 -0.03
CA TYR A 80 6.78 -5.94 -0.56
C TYR A 80 7.86 -6.83 0.09
N PHE A 81 8.78 -6.24 0.86
CA PHE A 81 9.94 -6.95 1.39
C PHE A 81 9.56 -8.18 2.23
N ASP A 82 8.59 -8.05 3.15
CA ASP A 82 8.16 -9.16 4.01
C ASP A 82 7.50 -10.30 3.22
N ILE A 83 6.59 -9.99 2.29
CA ILE A 83 5.89 -11.02 1.52
C ILE A 83 6.84 -11.76 0.58
N ILE A 84 7.78 -11.06 -0.08
CA ILE A 84 8.79 -11.70 -0.90
C ILE A 84 9.74 -12.55 -0.04
N HIS A 85 10.13 -12.08 1.14
CA HIS A 85 10.94 -12.87 2.06
C HIS A 85 10.23 -14.16 2.50
N ARG A 86 8.90 -14.13 2.72
CA ARG A 86 8.11 -15.33 3.01
C ARG A 86 8.03 -16.30 1.82
N ILE A 87 7.90 -15.78 0.60
CA ILE A 87 7.90 -16.58 -0.64
C ILE A 87 9.24 -17.32 -0.82
N VAL A 88 10.35 -16.66 -0.54
CA VAL A 88 11.70 -17.18 -0.82
C VAL A 88 12.27 -18.01 0.35
N ARG A 89 12.06 -17.55 1.58
CA ARG A 89 12.72 -18.08 2.79
C ARG A 89 11.77 -18.81 3.72
N HIS A 90 10.47 -18.86 3.41
CA HIS A 90 9.42 -19.49 4.23
C HIS A 90 9.38 -18.97 5.68
N ARG A 91 9.76 -17.72 5.90
CA ARG A 91 9.75 -17.06 7.20
C ARG A 91 9.59 -15.54 7.03
N PRO A 92 9.11 -14.81 8.06
CA PRO A 92 9.04 -13.35 8.03
C PRO A 92 10.40 -12.71 7.75
N ALA A 93 10.39 -11.51 7.16
CA ALA A 93 11.61 -10.71 7.03
C ALA A 93 12.18 -10.34 8.41
N PRO A 94 13.51 -10.14 8.53
CA PRO A 94 14.10 -9.66 9.77
C PRO A 94 13.52 -8.30 10.16
N GLU A 95 12.95 -8.21 11.36
CA GLU A 95 12.27 -7.01 11.84
C GLU A 95 13.16 -5.76 11.77
N GLN A 96 14.44 -5.92 12.13
CA GLN A 96 15.43 -4.84 12.11
C GLN A 96 15.64 -4.23 10.71
N ALA A 97 15.56 -5.03 9.64
CA ALA A 97 15.77 -4.53 8.28
C ALA A 97 14.66 -3.55 7.87
N ILE A 98 13.41 -3.92 8.16
CA ILE A 98 12.23 -3.08 7.90
C ILE A 98 12.21 -1.87 8.85
N ALA A 99 12.52 -2.09 10.13
CA ALA A 99 12.57 -1.01 11.12
C ALA A 99 13.61 0.06 10.76
N ASN A 100 14.82 -0.34 10.32
CA ASN A 100 15.84 0.58 9.87
C ASN A 100 15.41 1.37 8.63
N ALA A 101 14.73 0.73 7.68
CA ALA A 101 14.21 1.40 6.49
C ALA A 101 13.15 2.45 6.86
N HIS A 102 12.22 2.08 7.75
CA HIS A 102 11.19 2.97 8.28
C HIS A 102 11.78 4.15 9.07
N GLU A 103 12.81 3.90 9.89
CA GLU A 103 13.48 4.95 10.66
C GLU A 103 14.05 6.03 9.74
N ARG A 104 14.77 5.61 8.69
CA ARG A 104 15.36 6.53 7.70
C ARG A 104 14.30 7.36 6.96
N VAL A 105 13.12 6.79 6.69
CA VAL A 105 11.99 7.52 6.10
C VAL A 105 11.47 8.58 7.06
N ILE A 106 11.25 8.22 8.34
CA ILE A 106 10.76 9.14 9.36
C ILE A 106 11.76 10.28 9.58
N GLU A 107 13.05 9.96 9.74
CA GLU A 107 14.12 10.95 9.94
C GLU A 107 14.22 11.91 8.76
N ALA A 108 14.19 11.41 7.52
CA ALA A 108 14.25 12.26 6.33
C ALA A 108 13.05 13.21 6.24
N TYR A 109 11.84 12.71 6.52
CA TYR A 109 10.64 13.55 6.57
C TYR A 109 10.74 14.63 7.65
N LEU A 110 11.16 14.27 8.87
CA LEU A 110 11.33 15.22 9.97
C LEU A 110 12.44 16.25 9.70
N ALA A 111 13.45 15.88 8.91
CA ALA A 111 14.49 16.79 8.41
C ALA A 111 13.99 17.69 7.27
N GLY A 112 12.76 17.51 6.78
CA GLY A 112 12.12 18.38 5.80
C GLY A 112 12.07 17.85 4.37
N ASP A 113 12.40 16.58 4.12
CA ASP A 113 12.29 15.97 2.80
C ASP A 113 10.83 15.96 2.32
N LYS A 114 10.54 16.78 1.29
CA LYS A 114 9.20 16.96 0.72
C LYS A 114 8.79 15.87 -0.26
N SER A 115 9.71 14.96 -0.61
CA SER A 115 9.38 13.81 -1.46
C SER A 115 8.65 12.70 -0.71
N ILE A 116 8.66 12.75 0.64
CA ILE A 116 7.96 11.81 1.51
C ILE A 116 6.63 12.43 1.95
N LEU A 117 5.54 11.70 1.76
CA LEU A 117 4.22 12.18 2.16
C LEU A 117 4.01 12.00 3.67
N GLU A 118 3.21 12.89 4.25
CA GLU A 118 2.85 12.80 5.67
C GLU A 118 2.04 11.53 5.96
N THR A 119 1.19 11.10 5.01
CA THR A 119 0.44 9.85 5.06
C THR A 119 1.35 8.61 5.10
N ASP A 120 2.51 8.63 4.44
CA ASP A 120 3.47 7.52 4.50
C ASP A 120 4.05 7.37 5.90
N VAL A 121 4.47 8.48 6.51
CA VAL A 121 5.01 8.51 7.88
C VAL A 121 3.95 8.10 8.90
N MET A 122 2.72 8.60 8.73
CA MET A 122 1.58 8.21 9.57
C MET A 122 1.30 6.71 9.47
N ARG A 123 1.29 6.14 8.26
CA ARG A 123 1.10 4.70 8.08
C ARG A 123 2.21 3.89 8.74
N ILE A 124 3.48 4.27 8.55
CA ILE A 124 4.64 3.60 9.16
C ILE A 124 4.52 3.57 10.69
N ILE A 125 4.24 4.72 11.31
CA ILE A 125 4.11 4.82 12.77
C ILE A 125 2.87 4.06 13.25
N GLY A 126 1.73 4.19 12.55
CA GLY A 126 0.49 3.49 12.88
C GLY A 126 0.64 1.97 12.83
N ASP A 127 1.30 1.43 11.79
CA ASP A 127 1.58 0.00 11.67
C ASP A 127 2.53 -0.48 12.77
N ALA A 128 3.53 0.32 13.16
CA ALA A 128 4.41 0.01 14.29
C ALA A 128 3.65 -0.02 15.63
N MET A 129 2.76 0.95 15.85
CA MET A 129 1.89 1.00 17.05
C MET A 129 0.96 -0.21 17.12
N ALA A 130 0.38 -0.62 16.00
CA ALA A 130 -0.52 -1.78 15.93
C ALA A 130 0.21 -3.10 16.23
N ARG A 131 1.51 -3.19 15.92
CA ARG A 131 2.35 -4.34 16.29
C ARG A 131 2.73 -4.32 17.76
N ASP A 132 3.39 -3.25 18.22
CA ASP A 132 3.70 -3.04 19.64
C ASP A 132 4.02 -1.56 19.93
N ILE A 133 3.06 -0.87 20.53
CA ILE A 133 3.19 0.54 20.92
C ILE A 133 4.38 0.83 21.85
N ARG A 134 4.84 -0.16 22.65
CA ARG A 134 5.92 0.04 23.63
C ARG A 134 7.29 0.25 22.98
N HIS A 135 7.44 -0.18 21.72
CA HIS A 135 8.66 -0.01 20.95
C HIS A 135 8.66 1.30 20.13
N VAL A 136 7.57 2.07 20.16
CA VAL A 136 7.48 3.35 19.47
C VAL A 136 7.98 4.47 20.38
N GLN A 137 8.97 5.23 19.91
CA GLN A 137 9.56 6.32 20.69
C GLN A 137 8.52 7.41 21.03
N PRO A 138 8.55 7.99 22.25
CA PRO A 138 7.58 8.99 22.69
C PRO A 138 7.42 10.19 21.74
N ALA A 139 8.52 10.68 21.17
CA ALA A 139 8.48 11.81 20.22
C ALA A 139 7.66 11.49 18.96
N LYS A 140 7.76 10.26 18.45
CA LYS A 140 6.99 9.79 17.28
C LYS A 140 5.52 9.62 17.62
N LEU A 141 5.21 9.09 18.81
CA LEU A 141 3.84 9.00 19.31
C LEU A 141 3.22 10.40 19.45
N SER A 142 3.94 11.35 20.05
CA SER A 142 3.45 12.74 20.17
C SER A 142 3.27 13.42 18.81
N TRP A 143 4.15 13.17 17.84
CA TRP A 143 3.96 13.65 16.48
C TRP A 143 2.70 13.04 15.85
N TYR A 144 2.57 11.71 15.89
CA TYR A 144 1.45 10.97 15.31
C TYR A 144 0.09 11.45 15.86
N VAL A 145 -0.04 11.55 17.20
CA VAL A 145 -1.28 12.00 17.84
C VAL A 145 -1.64 13.44 17.46
N ARG A 146 -0.66 14.36 17.42
CA ARG A 146 -0.90 15.74 16.99
C ARG A 146 -1.33 15.83 15.53
N THR A 147 -0.73 15.02 14.65
CA THR A 147 -1.10 14.93 13.23
C THR A 147 -2.54 14.41 13.08
N GLN A 148 -2.91 13.36 13.83
CA GLN A 148 -4.29 12.86 13.86
C GLN A 148 -5.29 13.91 14.36
N GLU A 149 -4.97 14.62 15.44
CA GLU A 149 -5.82 15.68 15.98
C GLU A 149 -6.02 16.81 14.97
N ARG A 150 -4.95 17.20 14.26
CA ARG A 150 -5.03 18.22 13.21
C ARG A 150 -5.93 17.76 12.06
N TRP A 151 -5.73 16.56 11.54
CA TRP A 151 -6.56 16.02 10.45
C TRP A 151 -8.03 15.83 10.87
N LEU A 152 -8.29 15.42 12.12
CA LEU A 152 -9.63 15.34 12.68
C LEU A 152 -10.32 16.71 12.68
N ARG A 153 -9.59 17.76 13.04
CA ARG A 153 -10.09 19.14 13.05
C ARG A 153 -10.37 19.66 11.64
N GLU A 154 -9.41 19.50 10.73
CA GLU A 154 -9.51 19.90 9.32
C GLU A 154 -10.73 19.25 8.66
N SER A 155 -10.85 17.91 8.75
CA SER A 155 -11.97 17.17 8.13
C SER A 155 -13.35 17.53 8.68
N ARG A 156 -13.45 17.97 9.94
CA ARG A 156 -14.71 18.44 10.53
C ARG A 156 -15.10 19.85 10.09
N GLN A 157 -14.13 20.71 9.79
CA GLN A 157 -14.39 22.09 9.41
C GLN A 157 -14.89 22.19 7.97
N ASP A 158 -14.24 21.50 7.04
CA ASP A 158 -14.50 21.66 5.59
C ASP A 158 -15.19 20.43 4.95
N ALA A 159 -15.67 19.50 5.78
CA ALA A 159 -16.19 18.18 5.41
C ALA A 159 -15.21 17.34 4.55
N THR A 160 -14.01 17.85 4.29
CA THR A 160 -12.95 17.33 3.43
C THR A 160 -11.61 17.87 3.92
N PHE A 161 -10.52 17.49 3.28
CA PHE A 161 -9.21 18.06 3.54
C PHE A 161 -8.90 19.15 2.49
N PRO A 162 -8.91 20.44 2.85
CA PRO A 162 -8.61 21.52 1.92
C PRO A 162 -7.12 21.52 1.53
N ASP A 163 -6.81 22.13 0.39
CA ASP A 163 -5.44 22.44 -0.08
C ASP A 163 -4.49 21.24 -0.30
N ILE A 164 -5.05 20.02 -0.37
CA ILE A 164 -4.27 18.82 -0.67
C ILE A 164 -4.83 18.07 -1.89
N SER A 165 -4.02 17.17 -2.44
CA SER A 165 -4.45 16.33 -3.55
C SER A 165 -5.58 15.37 -3.12
N ARG A 166 -6.42 14.98 -4.08
CA ARG A 166 -7.48 13.99 -3.85
C ARG A 166 -6.94 12.67 -3.32
N ALA A 167 -5.79 12.21 -3.82
CA ALA A 167 -5.12 11.01 -3.34
C ALA A 167 -4.75 11.12 -1.85
N GLU A 168 -4.15 12.24 -1.44
CA GLU A 168 -3.76 12.47 -0.04
C GLU A 168 -5.00 12.54 0.87
N ALA A 169 -6.07 13.23 0.44
CA ALA A 169 -7.32 13.28 1.19
C ALA A 169 -7.92 11.88 1.46
N LEU A 170 -7.92 11.01 0.45
CA LEU A 170 -8.39 9.63 0.58
C LEU A 170 -7.49 8.80 1.52
N LEU A 171 -6.17 8.98 1.45
CA LEU A 171 -5.23 8.29 2.34
C LEU A 171 -5.39 8.74 3.79
N ARG A 172 -5.55 10.05 4.05
CA ARG A 172 -5.86 10.59 5.38
C ARG A 172 -7.16 10.00 5.91
N ALA A 173 -8.21 9.98 5.09
CA ALA A 173 -9.49 9.38 5.46
C ALA A 173 -9.33 7.89 5.82
N ALA A 174 -8.61 7.11 5.00
CA ALA A 174 -8.33 5.71 5.26
C ALA A 174 -7.59 5.49 6.59
N ILE A 175 -6.60 6.32 6.91
CA ILE A 175 -5.85 6.26 8.16
C ILE A 175 -6.77 6.57 9.36
N LEU A 176 -7.58 7.63 9.28
CA LEU A 176 -8.49 8.02 10.36
C LEU A 176 -9.59 6.98 10.62
N LEU A 177 -10.10 6.34 9.55
CA LEU A 177 -11.07 5.24 9.68
C LEU A 177 -10.49 4.04 10.45
N ARG A 178 -9.21 3.71 10.23
CA ARG A 178 -8.53 2.58 10.92
C ARG A 178 -8.05 2.94 12.33
N ALA A 179 -7.73 4.21 12.58
CA ALA A 179 -7.18 4.66 13.86
C ALA A 179 -8.17 4.51 15.02
N ASN A 180 -7.67 4.22 16.22
CA ASN A 180 -8.47 4.41 17.43
C ASN A 180 -8.47 5.88 17.83
N LEU A 181 -9.61 6.56 17.68
CA LEU A 181 -9.74 7.99 17.94
C LEU A 181 -10.36 8.30 19.30
N PHE A 182 -10.55 7.28 20.17
CA PHE A 182 -11.25 7.42 21.45
C PHE A 182 -10.68 8.54 22.33
N ALA A 183 -9.35 8.67 22.37
CA ALA A 183 -8.66 9.70 23.15
C ALA A 183 -8.83 11.12 22.57
N LEU A 184 -9.17 11.24 21.28
CA LEU A 184 -9.33 12.51 20.58
C LEU A 184 -10.79 12.96 20.48
N THR A 185 -11.73 12.02 20.42
CA THR A 185 -13.17 12.31 20.35
C THR A 185 -13.99 11.15 20.90
N SER A 186 -14.92 11.45 21.80
CA SER A 186 -15.87 10.46 22.35
C SER A 186 -16.85 9.96 21.29
N SER A 187 -17.20 10.79 20.29
CA SER A 187 -18.07 10.46 19.16
C SER A 187 -17.34 9.81 17.96
N GLN A 188 -16.27 9.03 18.20
CA GLN A 188 -15.44 8.51 17.10
C GLN A 188 -16.23 7.69 16.06
N GLN A 189 -17.27 6.95 16.46
CA GLN A 189 -18.03 6.10 15.54
C GLN A 189 -18.91 6.94 14.61
N GLU A 190 -19.56 7.96 15.14
CA GLU A 190 -20.34 8.94 14.36
C GLU A 190 -19.42 9.66 13.37
N TYR A 191 -18.28 10.17 13.85
CA TYR A 191 -17.30 10.83 13.00
C TYR A 191 -16.79 9.93 11.86
N LYS A 192 -16.47 8.66 12.14
CA LYS A 192 -16.01 7.72 11.11
C LYS A 192 -17.11 7.38 10.11
N ALA A 193 -18.36 7.26 10.56
CA ALA A 193 -19.49 7.04 9.68
C ALA A 193 -19.71 8.22 8.73
N GLU A 194 -19.64 9.46 9.23
CA GLU A 194 -19.70 10.69 8.42
C GLU A 194 -18.53 10.75 7.43
N LEU A 195 -17.31 10.52 7.89
CA LEU A 195 -16.11 10.52 7.05
C LEU A 195 -16.20 9.48 5.92
N ALA A 196 -16.67 8.26 6.23
CA ALA A 196 -16.89 7.23 5.23
C ALA A 196 -17.99 7.64 4.23
N ALA A 197 -19.11 8.18 4.71
CA ALA A 197 -20.22 8.62 3.87
C ALA A 197 -19.80 9.75 2.91
N THR A 198 -18.98 10.69 3.35
CA THR A 198 -18.42 11.77 2.52
C THR A 198 -17.61 11.23 1.34
N HIS A 199 -16.77 10.23 1.59
CA HIS A 199 -15.81 9.75 0.59
C HIS A 199 -16.32 8.55 -0.23
N ALA A 200 -17.35 7.82 0.24
CA ALA A 200 -17.91 6.65 -0.45
C ALA A 200 -18.37 6.92 -1.90
N PRO A 201 -19.02 8.06 -2.24
CA PRO A 201 -19.41 8.34 -3.63
C PRO A 201 -18.23 8.33 -4.61
N ALA A 202 -17.00 8.62 -4.16
CA ALA A 202 -15.82 8.60 -5.00
C ALA A 202 -15.49 7.19 -5.55
N LEU A 203 -15.96 6.12 -4.91
CA LEU A 203 -15.77 4.72 -5.34
C LEU A 203 -16.52 4.39 -6.64
N LEU A 204 -17.51 5.20 -7.02
CA LEU A 204 -18.27 5.06 -8.26
C LEU A 204 -17.56 5.70 -9.46
N HIS A 205 -16.58 6.57 -9.22
CA HIS A 205 -15.97 7.42 -10.24
C HIS A 205 -14.46 7.17 -10.35
N THR A 206 -14.07 6.15 -11.12
CA THR A 206 -12.66 5.78 -11.34
C THR A 206 -12.11 6.23 -12.70
N ALA A 207 -12.97 6.59 -13.65
CA ALA A 207 -12.56 6.98 -14.99
C ALA A 207 -11.72 8.26 -14.98
N GLY A 208 -10.59 8.24 -15.69
CA GLY A 208 -9.70 9.40 -15.85
C GLY A 208 -8.88 9.77 -14.61
N LEU A 209 -8.89 8.95 -13.56
CA LEU A 209 -8.04 9.16 -12.38
C LEU A 209 -6.62 8.62 -12.63
N ASP A 210 -5.63 9.31 -12.07
CA ASP A 210 -4.25 8.82 -12.01
C ASP A 210 -4.13 7.59 -11.08
N SER A 211 -3.06 6.82 -11.27
CA SER A 211 -2.83 5.59 -10.52
C SER A 211 -2.66 5.81 -9.01
N GLY A 212 -2.13 6.96 -8.60
CA GLY A 212 -1.99 7.35 -7.20
C GLY A 212 -3.36 7.52 -6.53
N THR A 213 -4.27 8.25 -7.19
CA THR A 213 -5.64 8.42 -6.71
C THR A 213 -6.42 7.09 -6.70
N LEU A 214 -6.24 6.24 -7.72
CA LEU A 214 -6.86 4.90 -7.76
C LEU A 214 -6.39 4.00 -6.61
N ARG A 215 -5.09 4.00 -6.29
CA ARG A 215 -4.53 3.28 -5.13
C ARG A 215 -5.07 3.82 -3.81
N ALA A 216 -5.20 5.15 -3.70
CA ALA A 216 -5.78 5.78 -2.52
C ALA A 216 -7.27 5.42 -2.33
N LEU A 217 -8.05 5.35 -3.43
CA LEU A 217 -9.43 4.85 -3.39
C LEU A 217 -9.50 3.41 -2.91
N LEU A 218 -8.58 2.54 -3.38
CA LEU A 218 -8.52 1.15 -2.95
C LEU A 218 -8.22 1.04 -1.45
N ALA A 219 -7.25 1.81 -0.96
CA ALA A 219 -6.91 1.86 0.46
C ALA A 219 -8.09 2.36 1.31
N PHE A 220 -8.80 3.39 0.84
CA PHE A 220 -10.00 3.90 1.48
C PHE A 220 -11.13 2.85 1.54
N ALA A 221 -11.44 2.20 0.42
CA ALA A 221 -12.49 1.17 0.37
C ALA A 221 -12.23 0.05 1.38
N ARG A 222 -10.98 -0.44 1.44
CA ARG A 222 -10.56 -1.48 2.39
C ARG A 222 -10.57 -1.01 3.83
N ALA A 223 -10.29 0.28 4.09
CA ALA A 223 -10.33 0.86 5.43
C ALA A 223 -11.77 1.08 5.95
N ALA A 224 -12.69 1.38 5.04
CA ALA A 224 -14.11 1.57 5.37
C ALA A 224 -14.84 0.24 5.58
N TRP A 225 -14.41 -0.84 4.94
CA TRP A 225 -14.94 -2.18 5.18
C TRP A 225 -14.36 -2.82 6.45
N PRO A 226 -15.14 -3.60 7.24
CA PRO A 226 -16.57 -3.89 7.07
C PRO A 226 -17.50 -2.90 7.80
N ALA A 227 -16.96 -1.94 8.55
CA ALA A 227 -17.75 -1.12 9.47
C ALA A 227 -18.69 -0.12 8.76
N HIS A 228 -18.32 0.33 7.56
CA HIS A 228 -19.01 1.40 6.84
C HIS A 228 -19.34 1.07 5.38
N LEU A 229 -18.87 -0.08 4.86
CA LEU A 229 -19.18 -0.58 3.53
C LEU A 229 -19.59 -2.06 3.62
N SER A 230 -20.57 -2.46 2.80
CA SER A 230 -20.90 -3.87 2.61
C SER A 230 -19.83 -4.59 1.79
N THR A 231 -19.78 -5.91 1.91
CA THR A 231 -18.86 -6.75 1.11
C THR A 231 -19.13 -6.58 -0.39
N GLU A 232 -20.40 -6.53 -0.82
CA GLU A 232 -20.77 -6.34 -2.22
C GLU A 232 -20.32 -4.98 -2.76
N THR A 233 -20.40 -3.95 -1.91
CA THR A 233 -19.95 -2.60 -2.26
C THR A 233 -18.43 -2.56 -2.40
N LEU A 234 -17.70 -3.23 -1.49
CA LEU A 234 -16.25 -3.38 -1.57
C LEU A 234 -15.85 -4.12 -2.85
N ASP A 235 -16.43 -5.30 -3.11
CA ASP A 235 -16.09 -6.12 -4.27
C ASP A 235 -16.32 -5.37 -5.59
N ALA A 236 -17.45 -4.67 -5.71
CA ALA A 236 -17.76 -3.85 -6.87
C ALA A 236 -16.79 -2.66 -7.04
N ALA A 237 -16.37 -2.04 -5.93
CA ALA A 237 -15.37 -0.98 -5.95
C ALA A 237 -13.99 -1.51 -6.34
N GLU A 238 -13.53 -2.61 -5.74
CA GLU A 238 -12.24 -3.22 -6.03
C GLU A 238 -12.15 -3.69 -7.49
N ALA A 239 -13.18 -4.37 -8.01
CA ALA A 239 -13.22 -4.79 -9.40
C ALA A 239 -13.06 -3.60 -10.38
N ARG A 240 -13.76 -2.49 -10.10
CA ARG A 240 -13.70 -1.27 -10.91
C ARG A 240 -12.33 -0.59 -10.82
N ILE A 241 -11.78 -0.46 -9.61
CA ILE A 241 -10.49 0.20 -9.38
C ILE A 241 -9.35 -0.62 -9.99
N LEU A 242 -9.33 -1.94 -9.78
CA LEU A 242 -8.33 -2.84 -10.37
C LEU A 242 -8.42 -2.84 -11.89
N SER A 243 -9.63 -2.77 -12.46
CA SER A 243 -9.80 -2.60 -13.90
C SER A 243 -9.16 -1.30 -14.40
N ALA A 244 -9.39 -0.16 -13.71
CA ALA A 244 -8.78 1.10 -14.10
C ALA A 244 -7.25 1.09 -13.95
N LEU A 245 -6.71 0.53 -12.87
CA LEU A 245 -5.27 0.38 -12.64
C LEU A 245 -4.60 -0.49 -13.70
N SER A 246 -5.27 -1.54 -14.17
CA SER A 246 -4.73 -2.40 -15.24
C SER A 246 -4.51 -1.70 -16.58
N THR A 247 -5.11 -0.52 -16.78
CA THR A 247 -5.00 0.28 -18.01
C THR A 247 -4.42 1.67 -17.78
N ALA A 248 -3.89 1.98 -16.59
CA ALA A 248 -3.40 3.32 -16.25
C ALA A 248 -2.04 3.60 -16.91
N ASP A 249 -1.97 4.63 -17.75
CA ASP A 249 -0.79 4.94 -18.57
C ASP A 249 0.41 5.43 -17.74
N ASP A 250 0.17 6.00 -16.55
CA ASP A 250 1.19 6.49 -15.62
C ASP A 250 1.87 5.37 -14.81
N LEU A 251 1.39 4.13 -14.92
CA LEU A 251 2.02 2.95 -14.32
C LEU A 251 3.08 2.31 -15.22
N LEU A 252 3.97 1.55 -14.60
CA LEU A 252 4.90 0.69 -15.33
C LEU A 252 4.13 -0.51 -15.94
N PRO A 253 4.52 -1.02 -17.12
CA PRO A 253 3.83 -2.14 -17.76
C PRO A 253 3.68 -3.39 -16.87
N LEU A 254 4.71 -3.70 -16.07
CA LEU A 254 4.67 -4.82 -15.12
C LEU A 254 3.63 -4.61 -14.01
N ASP A 255 3.50 -3.38 -13.53
CA ASP A 255 2.57 -3.02 -12.48
C ASP A 255 1.11 -3.13 -12.98
N ARG A 256 0.85 -2.65 -14.20
CA ARG A 256 -0.43 -2.86 -14.89
C ARG A 256 -0.77 -4.34 -15.03
N ALA A 257 0.19 -5.15 -15.44
CA ALA A 257 -0.01 -6.59 -15.60
C ALA A 257 -0.29 -7.30 -14.26
N ALA A 258 0.36 -6.88 -13.18
CA ALA A 258 0.07 -7.36 -11.84
C ALA A 258 -1.39 -7.08 -11.45
N TYR A 259 -1.90 -5.87 -11.73
CA TYR A 259 -3.32 -5.54 -11.50
C TYR A 259 -4.31 -6.37 -12.34
N VAL A 260 -3.91 -6.83 -13.54
CA VAL A 260 -4.74 -7.78 -14.32
C VAL A 260 -4.89 -9.10 -13.57
N LEU A 261 -3.79 -9.62 -13.00
CA LEU A 261 -3.79 -10.87 -12.23
C LEU A 261 -4.58 -10.73 -10.94
N ASP A 262 -4.38 -9.64 -10.20
CA ASP A 262 -5.12 -9.34 -8.98
C ASP A 262 -6.63 -9.30 -9.22
N ARG A 263 -7.05 -8.72 -10.36
CA ARG A 263 -8.46 -8.71 -10.76
C ARG A 263 -8.98 -10.11 -11.05
N ALA A 264 -8.20 -10.93 -11.75
CA ALA A 264 -8.60 -12.31 -12.10
C ALA A 264 -8.70 -13.23 -10.88
N LEU A 265 -7.90 -12.99 -9.83
CA LEU A 265 -7.96 -13.76 -8.58
C LEU A 265 -9.21 -13.47 -7.74
N ARG A 266 -9.95 -12.41 -8.07
CA ARG A 266 -11.14 -11.95 -7.34
C ARG A 266 -12.45 -12.26 -8.06
N SER A 267 -12.38 -12.76 -9.30
CA SER A 267 -13.53 -13.21 -10.11
C SER A 267 -13.76 -14.70 -9.99
#